data_AF-A0A260YSK2-F1
#
_entry.id   AF-A0A260YSK2-F1
#
_cell.length_a   1.000
_cell.length_b   1.000
_cell.length_c   1.000
_cell.angle_alpha   90.00
_cell.angle_beta   90.00
_cell.angle_gamma   90.00
#
_symmetry.space_group_name_H-M   'P 1'
#
loop_
_entity.id
_entity.type
_entity.pdbx_description
1 polymer ?
#
loop_
_entity_poly.entity_id
_entity_poly.type
_entity_poly.pdbx_seq_one_letter_code
_entity_poly.pdbx_strand_id
1 'polypeptide(L)'
;MSDDQSAFLKALSEKEDSSGIKKAIDGLKTIEESRLDELTSLRNAMKPKNVPFIGNLINFKVENDVLKVEFKDSNVLFVEFDKECAYFLGFHNSIVNNNETASSSIDFFGNISTLYVYCDVVDQTIVGNSKSSLLTVIPFKGKYGEMVQHTFPVPRYLPLMNGTIDSIKVQILSEFGDRIHFNWGNN
;
A
#
# COMPACT_ATOMS: atom_id res chain seq x y z
N MET A 1 -3.06 -7.87 7.37
CA MET A 1 -1.67 -7.79 7.86
C MET A 1 -0.78 -7.93 6.64
N SER A 2 0.07 -6.95 6.34
CA SER A 2 1.11 -7.10 5.32
C SER A 2 2.09 -8.20 5.77
N ASP A 3 2.60 -8.98 4.83
CA ASP A 3 3.48 -10.13 5.10
C ASP A 3 4.78 -9.71 5.83
N ASP A 4 5.22 -8.47 5.65
CA ASP A 4 6.40 -7.92 6.32
C ASP A 4 6.19 -7.60 7.81
N GLN A 5 4.99 -7.15 8.21
CA GLN A 5 4.67 -6.98 9.62
C GLN A 5 4.57 -8.32 10.35
N SER A 6 4.10 -9.35 9.65
CA SER A 6 4.03 -10.71 10.17
C SER A 6 5.43 -11.31 10.37
N ALA A 7 6.37 -11.03 9.45
CA ALA A 7 7.77 -11.46 9.57
C ALA A 7 8.53 -10.72 10.68
N PHE A 8 8.30 -9.42 10.83
CA PHE A 8 8.91 -8.60 11.89
C PHE A 8 8.44 -9.00 13.29
N LEU A 9 7.14 -9.23 13.47
CA LEU A 9 6.57 -9.72 14.73
C LEU A 9 7.04 -11.14 15.07
N LYS A 10 7.25 -11.99 14.06
CA LYS A 10 7.82 -13.33 14.23
C LYS A 10 9.28 -13.28 14.68
N ALA A 11 10.08 -12.36 14.14
CA ALA A 11 11.47 -12.16 14.55
C ALA A 11 11.60 -11.60 15.99
N LEU A 12 10.67 -10.75 16.43
CA LEU A 12 10.56 -10.27 17.80
C LEU A 12 10.11 -11.36 18.79
N SER A 13 9.30 -12.32 18.34
CA SER A 13 8.91 -13.49 19.14
C SER A 13 10.08 -14.48 19.36
N GLU A 14 11.12 -14.43 18.53
CA GLU A 14 12.24 -15.38 18.56
C GLU A 14 13.45 -14.85 19.35
N LYS A 15 13.48 -13.56 19.72
CA LYS A 15 14.49 -12.97 20.59
C LYS A 15 13.86 -12.50 21.91
N GLU A 16 14.30 -13.14 23.00
CA GLU A 16 13.92 -12.91 24.41
C GLU A 16 12.54 -13.46 24.84
N ASP A 17 12.44 -13.87 26.12
CA ASP A 17 11.39 -14.71 26.75
C ASP A 17 9.99 -14.62 26.10
N SER A 18 9.81 -15.50 25.11
CA SER A 18 8.78 -15.48 24.07
C SER A 18 7.33 -15.68 24.56
N SER A 19 7.13 -16.15 25.79
CA SER A 19 5.79 -16.56 26.25
C SER A 19 4.85 -15.39 26.55
N GLY A 20 5.38 -14.25 27.00
CA GLY A 20 4.60 -13.06 27.35
C GLY A 20 4.19 -12.24 26.12
N ILE A 21 5.14 -12.03 25.21
CA ILE A 21 4.93 -11.27 23.97
C ILE A 21 3.96 -12.01 23.05
N LYS A 22 4.10 -13.34 22.92
CA LYS A 22 3.20 -14.17 22.11
C LYS A 22 1.77 -14.17 22.64
N LYS A 23 1.58 -14.24 23.96
CA LYS A 23 0.25 -14.08 24.60
C LYS A 23 -0.36 -12.69 24.39
N ALA A 24 0.46 -11.64 24.42
CA ALA A 24 -0.02 -10.29 24.16
C ALA A 24 -0.44 -10.09 22.69
N ILE A 25 0.33 -10.63 21.75
CA ILE A 25 0.01 -10.63 20.31
C ILE A 25 -1.23 -11.46 20.03
N ASP A 26 -1.33 -12.67 20.59
CA ASP A 26 -2.51 -13.52 20.45
C ASP A 26 -3.74 -12.86 21.09
N GLY A 27 -3.57 -12.18 22.22
CA GLY A 27 -4.61 -11.38 22.87
C GLY A 27 -5.09 -10.22 21.99
N LEU A 28 -4.16 -9.46 21.39
CA LEU A 28 -4.48 -8.36 20.47
C LEU A 28 -5.20 -8.87 19.21
N LYS A 29 -4.75 -9.99 18.62
CA LYS A 29 -5.43 -10.63 17.49
C LYS A 29 -6.83 -11.11 17.85
N THR A 30 -7.00 -11.72 19.01
CA THR A 30 -8.31 -12.19 19.50
C THR A 30 -9.27 -11.01 19.72
N ILE A 31 -8.76 -9.85 20.14
CA ILE A 31 -9.54 -8.62 20.30
C ILE A 31 -9.93 -8.05 18.93
N GLU A 32 -9.03 -8.00 17.96
CA GLU A 32 -9.34 -7.55 16.60
C GLU A 32 -10.33 -8.47 15.87
N GLU A 33 -10.16 -9.80 15.98
CA GLU A 33 -11.06 -10.79 15.37
C GLU A 33 -12.46 -10.73 15.99
N SER A 34 -12.57 -10.65 17.31
CA SER A 34 -13.89 -10.54 17.98
C SER A 34 -14.62 -9.25 17.60
N ARG A 35 -13.90 -8.14 17.47
CA ARG A 35 -14.46 -6.87 16.96
C ARG A 35 -14.94 -6.98 15.52
N LEU A 36 -14.23 -7.73 14.68
CA LEU A 36 -14.60 -7.95 13.28
C LEU A 36 -15.87 -8.82 13.15
N ASP A 37 -16.01 -9.84 13.99
CA ASP A 37 -17.19 -10.72 14.03
C ASP A 37 -18.44 -9.99 14.52
N GLU A 38 -18.30 -9.13 15.54
CA GLU A 38 -19.36 -8.25 16.03
C GLU A 38 -19.85 -7.30 14.93
N LEU A 39 -18.91 -6.67 14.20
CA LEU A 39 -19.24 -5.75 13.12
C LEU A 39 -19.85 -6.46 11.92
N THR A 40 -19.42 -7.68 11.62
CA THR A 40 -20.01 -8.51 10.56
C THR A 40 -21.45 -8.88 10.90
N SER A 41 -21.72 -9.23 12.15
CA SER A 41 -23.06 -9.51 12.64
C SER A 41 -23.95 -8.26 12.60
N LEU A 42 -23.40 -7.10 12.98
CA LEU A 42 -24.08 -5.81 12.90
C LEU A 42 -24.42 -5.45 11.44
N ARG A 43 -23.48 -5.64 10.52
CA ARG A 43 -23.64 -5.37 9.08
C ARG A 43 -24.78 -6.17 8.47
N ASN A 44 -24.88 -7.46 8.83
CA ASN A 44 -25.96 -8.34 8.36
C ASN A 44 -27.34 -7.93 8.91
N ALA A 45 -27.37 -7.32 10.10
CA ALA A 45 -28.61 -6.85 10.72
C ALA A 45 -29.03 -5.44 10.26
N MET A 46 -28.10 -4.63 9.73
CA MET A 46 -28.36 -3.26 9.31
C MET A 46 -28.97 -3.19 7.91
N LYS A 47 -30.04 -2.40 7.77
CA LYS A 47 -30.59 -2.05 6.44
C LYS A 47 -29.85 -0.83 5.91
N PRO A 48 -29.37 -0.85 4.66
CA PRO A 48 -28.72 0.31 4.06
C PRO A 48 -29.73 1.47 3.98
N LYS A 49 -29.34 2.63 4.52
CA LYS A 49 -30.11 3.86 4.42
C LYS A 49 -29.42 4.76 3.40
N ASN A 50 -30.12 5.08 2.31
CA ASN A 50 -29.64 6.12 1.40
C ASN A 50 -29.84 7.49 2.04
N VAL A 51 -28.76 8.25 2.10
CA VAL A 51 -28.78 9.63 2.60
C VAL A 51 -28.46 10.55 1.42
N PRO A 52 -29.31 11.56 1.13
CA PRO A 52 -29.12 12.40 -0.04
C PRO A 52 -27.86 13.29 0.04
N PHE A 53 -27.36 13.57 1.25
CA PHE A 53 -26.17 14.37 1.46
C PHE A 53 -25.41 13.93 2.72
N ILE A 54 -24.15 13.53 2.57
CA ILE A 54 -23.32 13.02 3.68
C ILE A 54 -22.65 14.14 4.49
N GLY A 55 -22.52 15.35 3.94
CA GLY A 55 -21.75 16.44 4.57
C GLY A 55 -22.33 16.96 5.89
N ASN A 56 -23.59 16.62 6.20
CA ASN A 56 -24.24 16.88 7.50
C ASN A 56 -23.94 15.79 8.53
N LEU A 57 -23.51 14.61 8.08
CA LEU A 57 -23.19 13.46 8.92
C LEU A 57 -21.70 13.41 9.24
N ILE A 58 -20.87 13.54 8.21
CA ILE A 58 -19.43 13.34 8.26
C ILE A 58 -18.77 14.38 7.36
N ASN A 59 -17.60 14.85 7.77
CA ASN A 59 -16.81 15.80 7.02
C ASN A 59 -15.35 15.34 6.94
N PHE A 60 -14.78 15.47 5.76
CA PHE A 60 -13.39 15.11 5.47
C PHE A 60 -12.61 16.38 5.20
N LYS A 61 -11.52 16.61 5.93
CA LYS A 61 -10.63 17.76 5.74
C LYS A 61 -9.20 17.27 5.55
N VAL A 62 -8.49 17.82 4.59
CA VAL A 62 -7.06 17.55 4.41
C VAL A 62 -6.28 18.76 4.89
N GLU A 63 -5.40 18.56 5.86
CA GLU A 63 -4.50 19.58 6.39
C GLU A 63 -3.07 19.03 6.39
N ASN A 64 -2.15 19.69 5.68
CA ASN A 64 -0.75 19.24 5.51
C ASN A 64 -0.66 17.79 5.00
N ASP A 65 -1.45 17.46 3.98
CA ASP A 65 -1.60 16.12 3.39
C ASP A 65 -2.10 15.03 4.35
N VAL A 66 -2.54 15.37 5.56
CA VAL A 66 -3.12 14.43 6.52
C VAL A 66 -4.65 14.56 6.51
N LEU A 67 -5.34 13.43 6.38
CA LEU A 67 -6.81 13.39 6.41
C LEU A 67 -7.35 13.48 7.83
N LYS A 68 -8.33 14.35 8.05
CA LYS A 68 -9.14 14.46 9.27
C LYS A 68 -10.57 14.09 8.97
N VAL A 69 -11.14 13.22 9.80
CA VAL A 69 -12.54 12.80 9.75
C VAL A 69 -13.28 13.44 10.91
N GLU A 70 -14.27 14.27 10.61
CA GLU A 70 -15.12 14.93 11.61
C GLU A 70 -16.55 14.36 11.53
N PHE A 71 -17.00 13.72 12.60
CA PHE A 71 -18.36 13.26 12.81
C PHE A 71 -19.20 14.43 13.30
N LYS A 72 -20.22 14.79 12.52
CA LYS A 72 -21.14 15.89 12.83
C LYS A 72 -22.46 15.40 13.43
N ASP A 73 -22.88 14.19 13.08
CA ASP A 73 -24.09 13.56 13.60
C ASP A 73 -23.72 12.51 14.65
N SER A 74 -24.24 12.67 15.87
CA SER A 74 -24.02 11.75 16.99
C SER A 74 -24.58 10.34 16.76
N ASN A 75 -25.44 10.15 15.74
CA ASN A 75 -25.96 8.84 15.36
C ASN A 75 -24.99 8.05 14.47
N VAL A 76 -23.92 8.67 13.98
CA VAL A 76 -22.88 7.98 13.22
C VAL A 76 -21.82 7.46 14.18
N LEU A 77 -21.72 6.13 14.29
CA LEU A 77 -20.82 5.47 15.24
C LEU A 77 -19.38 5.34 14.70
N PHE A 78 -19.23 5.03 13.42
CA PHE A 78 -17.94 4.85 12.77
C PHE A 78 -18.04 5.00 11.25
N VAL A 79 -16.89 5.21 10.62
CA VAL A 79 -16.66 5.06 9.17
C VAL A 79 -15.77 3.85 8.96
N GLU A 80 -16.13 3.01 8.00
CA GLU A 80 -15.30 1.88 7.60
C GLU A 80 -14.80 2.09 6.17
N PHE A 81 -13.49 2.00 6.00
CA PHE A 81 -12.81 1.99 4.73
C PHE A 81 -12.34 0.56 4.41
N ASP A 82 -12.31 0.22 3.13
CA ASP A 82 -11.53 -0.93 2.66
C ASP A 82 -10.08 -0.79 3.13
N LYS A 83 -9.40 -1.90 3.41
CA LYS A 83 -8.07 -1.91 4.05
C LYS A 83 -7.05 -1.09 3.26
N GLU A 84 -7.07 -1.25 1.94
CA GLU A 84 -6.19 -0.55 1.00
C GLU A 84 -6.52 0.94 0.98
N CYS A 85 -7.82 1.29 1.02
CA CYS A 85 -8.27 2.67 1.08
C CYS A 85 -7.85 3.34 2.40
N ALA A 86 -8.04 2.68 3.54
CA ALA A 86 -7.60 3.17 4.84
C ALA A 86 -6.09 3.46 4.84
N TYR A 87 -5.31 2.53 4.28
CA TYR A 87 -3.86 2.67 4.14
C TYR A 87 -3.49 3.90 3.29
N PHE A 88 -4.06 4.05 2.09
CA PHE A 88 -3.80 5.21 1.23
C PHE A 88 -4.20 6.53 1.89
N LEU A 89 -5.24 6.52 2.72
CA LEU A 89 -5.71 7.69 3.44
C LEU A 89 -4.91 7.98 4.73
N GLY A 90 -3.90 7.16 5.05
CA GLY A 90 -3.02 7.35 6.20
C GLY A 90 -3.55 6.78 7.53
N PHE A 91 -4.59 5.94 7.48
CA PHE A 91 -5.13 5.23 8.64
C PHE A 91 -4.54 3.82 8.77
N HIS A 92 -4.14 3.44 9.97
CA HIS A 92 -3.72 2.06 10.27
C HIS A 92 -4.92 1.11 10.42
N ASN A 93 -6.05 1.64 10.89
CA ASN A 93 -7.28 0.90 11.09
C ASN A 93 -8.27 1.24 9.98
N SER A 94 -8.95 0.22 9.44
CA SER A 94 -10.07 0.40 8.50
C SER A 94 -11.25 1.14 9.11
N ILE A 95 -11.36 1.17 10.44
CA ILE A 95 -12.50 1.72 11.15
C ILE A 95 -12.05 2.97 11.89
N VAL A 96 -12.65 4.09 11.51
CA VAL A 96 -12.44 5.40 12.12
C VAL A 96 -13.65 5.74 12.97
N ASN A 97 -13.44 6.19 14.19
CA ASN A 97 -14.49 6.62 15.11
C ASN A 97 -14.08 7.91 15.84
N ASN A 98 -15.05 8.60 16.45
CA ASN A 98 -14.80 9.72 17.38
C ASN A 98 -13.77 10.76 16.90
N ASN A 99 -14.06 11.47 15.82
CA ASN A 99 -13.20 12.52 15.24
C ASN A 99 -11.70 12.16 15.22
N GLU A 100 -11.25 11.54 14.14
CA GLU A 100 -9.88 11.04 14.06
C GLU A 100 -9.07 11.79 13.00
N THR A 101 -7.77 11.95 13.29
CA THR A 101 -6.78 12.42 12.32
C THR A 101 -5.91 11.24 11.91
N ALA A 102 -5.70 11.06 10.62
CA ALA A 102 -4.82 10.02 10.07
C ALA A 102 -3.42 10.11 10.70
N SER A 103 -2.79 8.96 10.91
CA SER A 103 -1.46 8.87 11.53
C SER A 103 -0.34 9.26 10.57
N SER A 104 -0.62 9.16 9.26
CA SER A 104 0.31 9.44 8.18
C SER A 104 -0.32 10.38 7.16
N SER A 105 0.52 11.01 6.32
CA SER A 105 0.05 11.71 5.13
C SER A 105 -0.61 10.73 4.16
N ILE A 106 -1.57 11.23 3.40
CA ILE A 106 -2.22 10.52 2.30
C ILE A 106 -1.14 10.11 1.30
N ASP A 107 -1.15 8.83 0.93
CA ASP A 107 -0.25 8.24 -0.04
C ASP A 107 -1.06 7.56 -1.15
N PHE A 108 -1.20 8.25 -2.28
CA PHE A 108 -1.86 7.69 -3.46
C PHE A 108 -0.96 6.76 -4.28
N PHE A 109 0.32 6.65 -3.94
CA PHE A 109 1.30 5.85 -4.67
C PHE A 109 1.56 4.50 -4.01
N GLY A 110 0.91 4.20 -2.88
CA GLY A 110 0.99 2.89 -2.24
C GLY A 110 2.40 2.49 -1.86
N ASN A 111 3.18 3.46 -1.39
CA ASN A 111 4.56 3.31 -1.01
C ASN A 111 5.50 2.90 -2.16
N ILE A 112 5.09 3.10 -3.42
CA ILE A 112 5.97 2.92 -4.58
C ILE A 112 6.81 4.17 -4.74
N SER A 113 8.02 4.12 -4.18
CA SER A 113 9.00 5.22 -4.31
C SER A 113 9.76 5.17 -5.64
N THR A 114 9.89 3.97 -6.20
CA THR A 114 10.88 3.66 -7.24
C THR A 114 10.39 2.54 -8.15
N LEU A 115 10.67 2.67 -9.45
CA LEU A 115 10.38 1.68 -10.47
C LEU A 115 11.68 0.98 -10.89
N TYR A 116 11.68 -0.34 -10.79
CA TYR A 116 12.77 -1.19 -11.24
C TYR A 116 12.43 -1.75 -12.62
N VAL A 117 13.22 -1.38 -13.62
CA VAL A 117 13.01 -1.79 -15.01
C VAL A 117 14.00 -2.91 -15.33
N TYR A 118 13.47 -4.10 -15.59
CA TYR A 118 14.23 -5.28 -15.98
C TYR A 118 14.06 -5.55 -17.47
N CYS A 119 15.09 -6.10 -18.09
CA CYS A 119 15.09 -6.43 -19.50
C CYS A 119 15.76 -7.78 -19.71
N ASP A 120 15.07 -8.72 -20.34
CA ASP A 120 15.51 -10.11 -20.49
C ASP A 120 16.77 -10.29 -21.36
N VAL A 121 17.07 -9.34 -22.25
CA VAL A 121 18.27 -9.41 -23.10
C VAL A 121 19.54 -8.90 -22.42
N VAL A 122 19.43 -8.21 -21.29
CA VAL A 122 20.58 -7.65 -20.55
C VAL A 122 21.24 -8.76 -19.72
N ASP A 123 22.56 -8.85 -19.81
CA ASP A 123 23.32 -9.81 -19.02
C ASP A 123 23.14 -9.58 -17.51
N GLN A 124 23.09 -10.67 -16.75
CA GLN A 124 22.76 -10.61 -15.34
C GLN A 124 23.91 -9.99 -14.56
N THR A 125 23.61 -8.90 -13.83
CA THR A 125 24.55 -8.25 -12.92
C THR A 125 24.14 -8.48 -11.48
N ILE A 126 25.11 -8.40 -10.56
CA ILE A 126 24.83 -8.52 -9.14
C ILE A 126 24.19 -7.20 -8.67
N VAL A 127 22.97 -7.28 -8.17
CA VAL A 127 22.22 -6.18 -7.58
C VAL A 127 21.82 -6.58 -6.16
N GLY A 128 22.39 -5.91 -5.16
CA GLY A 128 22.19 -6.27 -3.76
C GLY A 128 22.67 -7.69 -3.47
N ASN A 129 21.75 -8.57 -3.08
CA ASN A 129 22.00 -9.98 -2.77
C ASN A 129 21.58 -10.95 -3.88
N SER A 130 21.18 -10.46 -5.06
CA SER A 130 20.69 -11.29 -6.17
C SER A 130 21.37 -10.96 -7.50
N LYS A 131 21.36 -11.91 -8.44
CA LYS A 131 21.71 -11.65 -9.84
C LYS A 131 20.45 -11.30 -10.60
N SER A 132 20.48 -10.19 -11.34
CA SER A 132 19.32 -9.73 -12.09
C SER A 132 19.69 -8.98 -13.37
N SER A 133 18.82 -9.07 -14.37
CA SER A 133 18.93 -8.34 -15.64
C SER A 133 18.30 -6.95 -15.51
N LEU A 134 18.79 -6.17 -14.53
CA LEU A 134 18.30 -4.82 -14.26
C LEU A 134 18.80 -3.85 -15.34
N LEU A 135 17.87 -3.23 -16.06
CA LEU A 135 18.16 -2.22 -17.08
C LEU A 135 18.42 -0.85 -16.44
N THR A 136 17.53 -0.44 -15.54
CA THR A 136 17.64 0.84 -14.84
C THR A 136 16.68 0.91 -13.65
N VAL A 137 16.94 1.86 -12.77
CA VAL A 137 16.04 2.27 -11.69
C VAL A 137 15.53 3.67 -12.04
N ILE A 138 14.22 3.91 -11.90
CA ILE A 138 13.58 5.20 -12.17
C ILE A 138 12.88 5.65 -10.89
N PRO A 139 13.23 6.82 -10.32
CA PRO A 139 12.48 7.34 -9.18
C PRO A 139 11.05 7.64 -9.60
N PHE A 140 10.08 7.18 -8.81
CA PHE A 140 8.69 7.55 -9.01
C PHE A 140 8.52 9.02 -8.63
N LYS A 141 7.99 9.82 -9.56
CA LYS A 141 7.87 11.28 -9.43
C LYS A 141 6.52 11.71 -9.95
N GLY A 142 6.12 12.92 -9.59
CA GLY A 142 4.87 13.56 -10.01
C GLY A 142 3.75 13.41 -9.00
N LYS A 143 2.66 14.12 -9.24
CA LYS A 143 1.42 14.04 -8.45
C LYS A 143 0.42 13.10 -9.12
N TYR A 144 -0.55 12.63 -8.36
CA TYR A 144 -1.66 11.87 -8.91
C TYR A 144 -2.34 12.66 -10.05
N GLY A 145 -2.53 12.02 -11.21
CA GLY A 145 -3.11 12.64 -12.41
C GLY A 145 -2.13 13.45 -13.27
N GLU A 146 -0.87 13.61 -12.84
CA GLU A 146 0.15 14.29 -13.63
C GLU A 146 0.76 13.35 -14.69
N MET A 147 0.95 13.86 -15.91
CA MET A 147 1.71 13.14 -16.93
C MET A 147 3.19 13.35 -16.70
N VAL A 148 3.91 12.26 -16.41
CA VAL A 148 5.35 12.29 -16.13
C VAL A 148 6.12 11.63 -17.28
N GLN A 149 7.01 12.40 -17.91
CA GLN A 149 7.93 11.90 -18.93
C GLN A 149 9.33 11.75 -18.32
N HIS A 150 9.91 10.56 -18.45
CA HIS A 150 11.31 10.31 -18.11
C HIS A 150 12.11 10.04 -19.38
N THR A 151 13.19 10.77 -19.59
CA THR A 151 14.07 10.60 -20.76
C THR A 151 15.50 10.42 -20.28
N PHE A 152 16.17 9.40 -20.81
CA PHE A 152 17.58 9.17 -20.56
C PHE A 152 18.40 9.93 -21.60
N PRO A 153 19.11 11.02 -21.23
CA PRO A 153 19.75 11.89 -22.20
C PRO A 153 21.00 11.26 -22.84
N VAL A 154 21.60 10.25 -22.19
CA VAL A 154 22.84 9.61 -22.63
C VAL A 154 22.60 8.11 -22.84
N PRO A 155 23.02 7.53 -23.99
CA PRO A 155 22.96 6.09 -24.23
C PRO A 155 23.77 5.31 -23.20
N ARG A 156 23.19 4.25 -22.64
CA ARG A 156 23.90 3.31 -21.76
C ARG A 156 24.13 2.01 -22.50
N TYR A 157 25.38 1.62 -22.64
CA TYR A 157 25.76 0.33 -23.20
C TYR A 157 25.80 -0.71 -22.09
N LEU A 158 25.00 -1.77 -22.24
CA LEU A 158 24.94 -2.88 -21.32
C LEU A 158 25.29 -4.17 -22.06
N PRO A 159 25.99 -5.11 -21.40
CA PRO A 159 26.24 -6.43 -21.97
C PRO A 159 24.93 -7.16 -22.24
N LEU A 160 24.92 -7.94 -23.32
CA LEU A 160 23.77 -8.74 -23.71
C LEU A 160 23.98 -10.20 -23.31
N MET A 161 22.90 -10.89 -22.89
CA MET A 161 22.95 -12.33 -22.61
C MET A 161 23.25 -13.14 -23.88
N ASN A 162 22.63 -12.77 -25.00
CA ASN A 162 22.70 -13.50 -26.27
C ASN A 162 23.02 -12.56 -27.43
N GLY A 163 23.76 -13.05 -28.43
CA GLY A 163 24.09 -12.30 -29.64
C GLY A 163 22.96 -12.18 -30.67
N THR A 164 21.93 -13.04 -30.56
CA THR A 164 20.73 -13.02 -31.39
C THR A 164 19.53 -12.71 -30.52
N ILE A 165 18.71 -11.74 -30.93
CA ILE A 165 17.54 -11.27 -30.19
C ILE A 165 16.32 -11.34 -31.10
N ASP A 166 15.39 -12.23 -30.78
CA ASP A 166 14.12 -12.36 -31.50
C ASP A 166 13.01 -11.52 -30.85
N SER A 167 13.06 -11.37 -29.52
CA SER A 167 12.09 -10.60 -28.74
C SER A 167 12.76 -9.92 -27.56
N ILE A 168 12.29 -8.72 -27.20
CA ILE A 168 12.71 -7.99 -26.00
C ILE A 168 11.51 -7.90 -25.06
N LYS A 169 11.67 -8.41 -23.84
CA LYS A 169 10.66 -8.29 -22.79
C LYS A 169 11.15 -7.36 -21.70
N VAL A 170 10.37 -6.31 -21.45
CA VAL A 170 10.60 -5.37 -20.37
C VAL A 170 9.61 -5.65 -19.24
N GLN A 171 10.10 -5.67 -18.00
CA GLN A 171 9.27 -5.78 -16.80
C GLN A 171 9.53 -4.58 -15.90
N ILE A 172 8.46 -4.00 -15.37
CA ILE A 172 8.53 -2.87 -14.43
C ILE A 172 7.96 -3.35 -13.10
N LEU A 173 8.80 -3.37 -12.08
CA LEU A 173 8.47 -3.85 -10.75
C LEU A 173 8.64 -2.73 -9.71
N SER A 174 7.93 -2.86 -8.58
CA SER A 174 8.16 -2.06 -7.37
C SER A 174 9.46 -2.46 -6.68
N GLU A 175 9.85 -1.74 -5.64
CA GLU A 175 10.99 -2.08 -4.79
C GLU A 175 10.85 -3.43 -4.06
N PHE A 176 9.62 -3.92 -3.90
CA PHE A 176 9.29 -5.21 -3.30
C PHE A 176 9.22 -6.36 -4.32
N GLY A 177 9.41 -6.05 -5.61
CA GLY A 177 9.35 -7.04 -6.70
C GLY A 177 7.94 -7.29 -7.26
N ASP A 178 6.94 -6.54 -6.78
CA ASP A 178 5.58 -6.62 -7.30
C ASP A 178 5.46 -5.96 -8.67
N ARG A 179 4.58 -6.49 -9.52
CA ARG A 179 4.32 -5.87 -10.82
C ARG A 179 3.60 -4.54 -10.66
N ILE A 180 4.06 -3.55 -11.41
CA ILE A 180 3.36 -2.27 -11.50
C ILE A 180 2.12 -2.44 -12.36
N HIS A 181 0.96 -2.18 -11.77
CA HIS A 181 -0.33 -2.22 -12.45
C HIS A 181 -0.60 -0.88 -13.13
N PHE A 182 -0.74 -0.91 -14.46
CA PHE A 182 -1.16 0.26 -15.22
C PHE A 182 -2.69 0.27 -15.34
N ASN A 183 -3.34 1.27 -14.74
CA ASN A 183 -4.79 1.43 -14.82
C ASN A 183 -5.24 2.01 -16.17
N TRP A 184 -4.33 2.67 -16.89
CA TRP A 184 -4.59 3.34 -18.16
C TRP A 184 -3.42 3.13 -19.13
N GLY A 185 -3.75 2.94 -20.40
CA GLY A 185 -2.82 2.71 -21.50
C GLY A 185 -3.55 2.11 -22.68
N ASN A 186 -3.24 2.54 -23.89
CA ASN A 186 -3.73 1.86 -25.09
C ASN A 186 -2.74 0.73 -25.42
N ASN A 187 -3.26 -0.50 -25.53
CA ASN A 187 -2.50 -1.62 -26.10
C ASN A 187 -2.31 -1.43 -27.61
#